data_AF-A0A836HYY0-F1
#
_entry.id   AF-A0A836HYY0-F1
#
_cell.length_a   1.000
_cell.length_b   1.000
_cell.length_c   1.000
_cell.angle_alpha   90.00
_cell.angle_beta   90.00
_cell.angle_gamma   90.00
#
_symmetry.space_group_name_H-M   'P 1'
#
loop_
_entity.id
_entity.type
_entity.pdbx_description
1 polymer ?
#
loop_
_entity_poly.entity_id
_entity_poly.type
_entity_poly.pdbx_seq_one_letter_code
_entity_poly.pdbx_strand_id
1 'polypeptide(L)'
;MQMHRFLQKVSQALRERLLVPLRLLTLGEVLIAASIGLLGGVFPVPLVTAMVTLLVGFYIQCTSPQLILGSTTNFFCTPLQFALIPRFARLVGLFIETDVSDFTGYALQRSLNDGYTALVYSCGRMLLYATMGWFIVAVPATVVLNFAQKCVVHYNMQKSDCNVN
;
A
#
# COMPACT_ATOMS: atom_id res chain seq x y z
N MET A 1 -16.32 -10.49 -30.20
CA MET A 1 -16.48 -11.83 -29.57
C MET A 1 -15.24 -12.31 -28.75
N GLN A 2 -14.03 -11.80 -28.98
CA GLN A 2 -12.82 -12.16 -28.19
C GLN A 2 -12.77 -11.51 -26.79
N MET A 3 -13.25 -10.27 -26.64
CA MET A 3 -13.20 -9.54 -25.37
C MET A 3 -14.02 -10.22 -24.25
N HIS A 4 -15.15 -10.84 -24.60
CA HIS A 4 -16.01 -11.50 -23.62
C HIS A 4 -15.38 -12.79 -23.05
N ARG A 5 -14.64 -13.54 -23.87
CA ARG A 5 -13.89 -14.74 -23.45
C ARG A 5 -12.67 -14.37 -22.60
N PHE A 6 -12.02 -13.24 -22.90
CA PHE A 6 -10.91 -12.75 -22.08
C PHE A 6 -11.38 -12.31 -20.70
N LEU A 7 -12.48 -11.53 -20.62
CA LEU A 7 -13.11 -11.15 -19.35
C LEU A 7 -13.55 -12.36 -18.53
N GLN A 8 -14.09 -13.40 -19.18
CA GLN A 8 -14.44 -14.65 -18.48
C GLN A 8 -13.21 -15.36 -17.89
N LYS A 9 -12.12 -15.51 -18.67
CA LYS A 9 -10.88 -16.11 -18.16
C LYS A 9 -10.25 -15.30 -17.03
N VAL A 10 -10.25 -13.98 -17.14
CA VAL A 10 -9.78 -13.07 -16.07
C VAL A 10 -10.67 -13.20 -14.84
N SER A 11 -12.00 -13.26 -15.01
CA SER A 11 -12.93 -13.43 -13.89
C SER A 11 -12.77 -14.78 -13.19
N GLN A 12 -12.50 -15.85 -13.93
CA GLN A 12 -12.22 -17.18 -13.37
C GLN A 12 -10.88 -17.21 -12.64
N ALA A 13 -9.84 -16.64 -13.23
CA ALA A 13 -8.53 -16.53 -12.59
C ALA A 13 -8.60 -15.67 -11.31
N LEU A 14 -9.32 -14.55 -11.34
CA LEU A 14 -9.59 -13.73 -10.15
C LEU A 14 -10.40 -14.52 -9.12
N ARG A 15 -11.40 -15.28 -9.54
CA ARG A 15 -12.22 -16.08 -8.63
C ARG A 15 -11.40 -17.17 -7.92
N GLU A 16 -10.51 -17.85 -8.63
CA GLU A 16 -9.65 -18.87 -8.01
C GLU A 16 -8.54 -18.24 -7.17
N ARG A 17 -7.97 -17.11 -7.58
CA ARG A 17 -6.83 -16.47 -6.90
C ARG A 17 -7.23 -15.56 -5.74
N LEU A 18 -8.45 -15.01 -5.73
CA LEU A 18 -8.94 -14.15 -4.65
C LEU A 18 -10.06 -14.81 -3.85
N LEU A 19 -11.07 -15.38 -4.50
CA LEU A 19 -12.28 -15.83 -3.82
C LEU A 19 -12.05 -17.10 -2.99
N VAL A 20 -11.11 -17.96 -3.40
CA VAL A 20 -10.70 -19.14 -2.62
C VAL A 20 -9.92 -18.74 -1.36
N PRO A 21 -8.86 -17.89 -1.42
CA PRO A 21 -8.18 -17.44 -0.21
C PRO A 21 -9.05 -16.57 0.70
N LEU A 22 -9.93 -15.71 0.16
CA LEU A 22 -10.88 -14.95 0.99
C LEU A 22 -11.81 -15.85 1.82
N ARG A 23 -12.17 -17.04 1.32
CA ARG A 23 -13.03 -17.98 2.04
C ARG A 23 -12.34 -18.66 3.21
N LEU A 24 -11.02 -18.69 3.21
CA LEU A 24 -10.18 -19.30 4.25
C LEU A 24 -9.78 -18.29 5.34
N LEU A 25 -9.95 -16.99 5.10
CA LEU A 25 -9.56 -15.93 6.04
C LEU A 25 -10.74 -15.46 6.88
N THR A 26 -10.46 -15.16 8.13
CA THR A 26 -11.37 -14.41 9.00
C THR A 26 -11.42 -12.94 8.59
N LEU A 27 -12.53 -12.27 8.92
CA LEU A 27 -12.76 -10.87 8.53
C LEU A 27 -11.65 -9.94 9.06
N GLY A 28 -11.09 -10.23 10.23
CA GLY A 28 -9.94 -9.50 10.79
C GLY A 28 -8.68 -9.64 9.95
N GLU A 29 -8.38 -10.86 9.46
CA GLU A 29 -7.21 -11.09 8.60
C GLU A 29 -7.35 -10.43 7.23
N VAL A 30 -8.57 -10.39 6.68
CA VAL A 30 -8.87 -9.65 5.44
C VAL A 30 -8.59 -8.16 5.63
N LEU A 31 -9.05 -7.58 6.73
CA LEU A 31 -8.82 -6.16 7.03
C LEU A 31 -7.33 -5.84 7.21
N ILE A 32 -6.59 -6.69 7.91
CA ILE A 32 -5.14 -6.51 8.10
C ILE A 32 -4.41 -6.62 6.75
N ALA A 33 -4.71 -7.66 5.97
CA ALA A 33 -4.11 -7.86 4.65
C ALA A 33 -4.41 -6.69 3.70
N ALA A 34 -5.66 -6.21 3.67
CA ALA A 34 -6.04 -5.03 2.90
C ALA A 34 -5.31 -3.76 3.38
N SER A 35 -5.12 -3.60 4.68
CA SER A 35 -4.39 -2.46 5.26
C SER A 35 -2.90 -2.49 4.90
N ILE A 36 -2.27 -3.66 4.89
CA ILE A 36 -0.88 -3.85 4.44
C ILE A 36 -0.76 -3.51 2.95
N GLY A 37 -1.71 -3.98 2.15
CA GLY A 37 -1.79 -3.67 0.72
C GLY A 37 -1.99 -2.18 0.45
N LEU A 38 -2.84 -1.51 1.24
CA LEU A 38 -3.03 -0.08 1.16
C LEU A 38 -1.74 0.66 1.53
N LEU A 39 -1.13 0.35 2.68
CA LEU A 39 0.14 0.95 3.12
C LEU A 39 1.23 0.85 2.04
N GLY A 40 1.44 -0.34 1.49
CA GLY A 40 2.43 -0.55 0.44
C GLY A 40 2.04 0.08 -0.90
N GLY A 41 0.74 0.11 -1.23
CA GLY A 41 0.23 0.71 -2.46
C GLY A 41 0.21 2.22 -2.50
N VAL A 42 0.27 2.89 -1.34
CA VAL A 42 0.50 4.34 -1.27
C VAL A 42 1.98 4.72 -1.21
N PHE A 43 2.91 3.77 -1.36
CA PHE A 43 4.33 4.11 -1.36
C PHE A 43 4.65 5.00 -2.58
N PRO A 44 5.32 6.15 -2.39
CA PRO A 44 5.45 7.18 -3.43
C PRO A 44 6.40 6.80 -4.57
N VAL A 45 7.15 5.69 -4.47
CA VAL A 45 8.04 5.21 -5.54
C VAL A 45 7.37 4.06 -6.30
N PRO A 46 6.94 4.28 -7.56
CA PRO A 46 6.41 3.23 -8.41
C PRO A 46 7.45 2.11 -8.58
N LEU A 47 7.00 0.85 -8.70
CA LEU A 47 7.83 -0.38 -8.75
C LEU A 47 8.32 -0.90 -7.40
N VAL A 48 8.57 -0.01 -6.42
CA VAL A 48 9.03 -0.42 -5.08
C VAL A 48 7.85 -0.72 -4.15
N THR A 49 6.64 -0.25 -4.48
CA THR A 49 5.38 -0.49 -3.73
C THR A 49 5.13 -1.98 -3.44
N ALA A 50 5.33 -2.85 -4.44
CA ALA A 50 5.16 -4.30 -4.30
C ALA A 50 6.19 -4.89 -3.33
N MET A 51 7.46 -4.49 -3.44
CA MET A 51 8.52 -4.92 -2.53
C MET A 51 8.24 -4.47 -1.09
N VAL A 52 7.79 -3.23 -0.89
CA VAL A 52 7.38 -2.71 0.42
C VAL A 52 6.23 -3.51 1.00
N THR A 53 5.22 -3.82 0.20
CA THR A 53 4.07 -4.64 0.63
C THR A 53 4.52 -6.03 1.09
N LEU A 54 5.43 -6.66 0.35
CA LEU A 54 5.99 -7.96 0.71
C LEU A 54 6.84 -7.89 1.98
N LEU A 55 7.68 -6.86 2.13
CA LEU A 55 8.51 -6.66 3.33
C LEU A 55 7.65 -6.44 4.58
N VAL A 56 6.61 -5.61 4.49
CA VAL A 56 5.68 -5.37 5.58
C VAL A 56 4.91 -6.64 5.92
N GLY A 57 4.41 -7.37 4.90
CA GLY A 57 3.73 -8.64 5.09
C GLY A 57 4.63 -9.71 5.72
N PHE A 58 5.91 -9.74 5.34
CA PHE A 58 6.91 -10.62 5.94
C PHE A 58 7.17 -10.27 7.41
N TYR A 59 7.35 -8.98 7.72
CA TYR A 59 7.57 -8.51 9.09
C TYR A 59 6.39 -8.84 10.03
N ILE A 60 5.16 -8.71 9.53
CA ILE A 60 3.93 -8.99 10.28
C ILE A 60 3.62 -10.51 10.31
N GLN A 61 4.42 -11.33 9.63
CA GLN A 61 4.24 -12.80 9.51
C GLN A 61 2.90 -13.17 8.87
N CYS A 62 2.51 -12.46 7.81
CA CYS A 62 1.30 -12.75 7.07
C CYS A 62 1.36 -14.11 6.38
N THR A 63 0.21 -14.78 6.33
CA THR A 63 0.05 -16.03 5.58
C THR A 63 0.04 -15.74 4.07
N SER A 64 0.39 -16.74 3.24
CA SER A 64 0.33 -16.63 1.78
C SER A 64 -0.99 -16.03 1.24
N PRO A 65 -2.19 -16.44 1.69
CA PRO A 65 -3.43 -15.84 1.23
C PRO A 65 -3.62 -14.36 1.64
N GLN A 66 -3.13 -13.95 2.82
CA GLN A 66 -3.12 -12.54 3.23
C GLN A 66 -2.19 -11.71 2.34
N LEU A 67 -1.02 -12.25 1.99
CA LEU A 67 -0.06 -11.60 1.10
C LEU A 67 -0.60 -11.44 -0.33
N ILE A 68 -1.34 -12.42 -0.84
CA ILE A 68 -2.00 -12.34 -2.16
C ILE A 68 -3.07 -11.23 -2.13
N LEU A 69 -3.89 -11.20 -1.09
CA LEU A 69 -4.90 -10.15 -0.92
C LEU A 69 -4.25 -8.77 -0.82
N GLY A 70 -3.25 -8.61 0.05
CA GLY A 70 -2.53 -7.35 0.22
C GLY A 70 -1.82 -6.89 -1.06
N SER A 71 -1.19 -7.80 -1.79
CA SER A 71 -0.58 -7.48 -3.09
C SER A 71 -1.61 -7.05 -4.14
N THR A 72 -2.80 -7.65 -4.11
CA THR A 72 -3.92 -7.25 -4.97
C THR A 72 -4.43 -5.87 -4.60
N THR A 73 -4.64 -5.60 -3.30
CA THR A 73 -5.03 -4.28 -2.82
C THR A 73 -4.00 -3.22 -3.17
N ASN A 74 -2.70 -3.53 -3.03
CA ASN A 74 -1.61 -2.66 -3.49
C ASN A 74 -1.78 -2.31 -4.97
N PHE A 75 -1.99 -3.29 -5.85
CA PHE A 75 -2.19 -3.03 -7.28
C PHE A 75 -3.34 -2.06 -7.56
N PHE A 76 -4.47 -2.20 -6.84
CA PHE A 76 -5.59 -1.28 -6.95
C PHE A 76 -5.32 0.10 -6.33
N CYS A 77 -4.51 0.17 -5.27
CA CYS A 77 -4.13 1.41 -4.60
C CYS A 77 -2.96 2.13 -5.28
N THR A 78 -2.19 1.47 -6.14
CA THR A 78 -1.06 2.06 -6.86
C THR A 78 -1.42 3.35 -7.61
N PRO A 79 -2.54 3.48 -8.36
CA PRO A 79 -2.90 4.76 -8.98
C PRO A 79 -3.15 5.88 -7.95
N LEU A 80 -3.53 5.55 -6.71
CA LEU A 80 -3.74 6.53 -5.63
C LEU A 80 -2.42 7.16 -5.17
N GLN A 81 -1.26 6.52 -5.42
CA GLN A 81 0.05 7.04 -5.05
C GLN A 81 0.27 8.46 -5.63
N PHE A 82 -0.14 8.70 -6.88
CA PHE A 82 0.04 9.99 -7.55
C PHE A 82 -0.76 11.12 -6.90
N ALA A 83 -1.93 10.81 -6.34
CA ALA A 83 -2.73 11.77 -5.60
C ALA A 83 -2.17 12.07 -4.19
N LEU A 84 -1.43 11.12 -3.61
CA LEU A 84 -0.94 11.19 -2.23
C LEU A 84 0.49 11.70 -2.12
N ILE A 85 1.32 11.62 -3.18
CA ILE A 85 2.67 12.18 -3.23
C ILE A 85 2.71 13.66 -2.76
N PRO A 86 1.87 14.59 -3.28
CA PRO A 86 1.89 15.98 -2.82
C PRO A 86 1.50 16.12 -1.35
N ARG A 87 0.60 15.26 -0.85
CA ARG A 87 0.15 15.31 0.55
C ARG A 87 1.25 14.84 1.50
N PHE A 88 1.96 13.77 1.16
CA PHE A 88 3.09 13.29 1.96
C PHE A 88 4.26 14.27 1.96
N ALA A 89 4.58 14.87 0.79
CA ALA A 89 5.62 15.89 0.71
C ALA A 89 5.28 17.11 1.59
N ARG A 90 4.01 17.56 1.57
CA ARG A 90 3.53 18.64 2.44
C ARG A 90 3.61 18.31 3.92
N LEU A 91 3.28 17.07 4.28
CA LEU A 91 3.36 16.62 5.67
C LEU A 91 4.78 16.80 6.23
N VAL A 92 5.81 16.44 5.46
CA VAL A 92 7.21 16.64 5.89
C VAL A 92 7.62 18.11 5.85
N GLY A 93 7.15 18.87 4.86
CA GLY A 93 7.39 20.32 4.81
C GLY A 93 6.94 21.05 6.08
N LEU A 94 5.85 20.58 6.72
CA LEU A 94 5.42 21.10 8.03
C LEU A 94 6.38 20.77 9.18
N PHE A 95 7.10 19.65 9.11
CA PHE A 95 8.07 19.25 10.15
C PHE A 95 9.45 19.86 9.96
N ILE A 96 9.82 20.23 8.72
CA ILE A 96 11.17 20.71 8.37
C ILE A 96 11.19 22.23 8.10
N GLU A 97 10.04 22.92 8.20
CA GLU A 97 9.89 24.35 7.88
C GLU A 97 10.36 24.71 6.46
N THR A 98 10.36 23.75 5.54
CA THR A 98 10.70 23.98 4.14
C THR A 98 9.54 24.55 3.36
N ASP A 99 9.82 25.47 2.44
CA ASP A 99 8.81 26.14 1.61
C ASP A 99 7.96 25.10 0.85
N VAL A 100 6.71 24.93 1.29
CA VAL A 100 5.83 23.85 0.83
C VAL A 100 5.15 24.19 -0.51
N SER A 101 5.37 25.42 -0.97
CA SER A 101 4.87 26.04 -2.19
C SER A 101 5.36 25.34 -3.46
N ASP A 102 6.57 24.76 -3.43
CA ASP A 102 7.16 24.01 -4.55
C ASP A 102 6.57 22.59 -4.74
N PHE A 103 5.82 22.05 -3.78
CA PHE A 103 5.26 20.69 -3.85
C PHE A 103 3.84 20.66 -4.41
N THR A 104 3.62 21.37 -5.53
CA THR A 104 2.35 21.38 -6.26
C THR A 104 2.53 20.92 -7.70
N GLY A 105 1.48 20.31 -8.28
CA GLY A 105 1.48 19.93 -9.70
C GLY A 105 1.76 21.10 -10.64
N TYR A 106 1.44 22.33 -10.20
CA TYR A 106 1.75 23.57 -10.91
C TYR A 106 3.26 23.90 -10.93
N ALA A 107 3.97 23.68 -9.82
CA ALA A 107 5.43 23.82 -9.78
C ALA A 107 6.12 22.79 -10.68
N LEU A 108 5.59 21.55 -10.72
CA LEU A 108 6.08 20.50 -11.62
C LEU A 108 5.86 20.87 -13.10
N GLN A 109 4.70 21.46 -13.43
CA GLN A 109 4.41 21.97 -14.78
C GLN A 109 5.32 23.15 -15.16
N ARG A 110 5.67 24.00 -14.20
CA ARG A 110 6.59 25.12 -14.43
C ARG A 110 8.03 24.64 -14.64
N SER A 111 8.50 23.66 -13.88
CA SER A 111 9.82 23.04 -14.07
C SER A 111 9.95 22.27 -15.38
N LEU A 112 8.85 21.77 -15.98
CA LEU A 112 8.87 21.19 -17.33
C LEU A 112 9.29 22.23 -18.39
N ASN A 113 8.97 23.51 -18.18
CA ASN A 113 9.35 24.58 -19.09
C ASN A 113 10.80 25.07 -18.90
N ASP A 114 11.37 24.91 -17.69
CA ASP A 114 12.73 25.40 -17.36
C ASP A 114 13.84 24.38 -17.69
N GLY A 115 13.50 23.15 -18.09
CA GLY A 115 14.43 22.15 -18.62
C GLY A 115 14.46 20.82 -17.83
N TYR A 116 14.90 19.76 -18.51
CA TYR A 116 14.87 18.38 -17.99
C TYR A 116 15.65 18.18 -16.69
N THR A 117 16.76 18.89 -16.48
CA THR A 117 17.58 18.75 -15.26
C THR A 117 16.89 19.34 -14.03
N ALA A 118 16.24 20.50 -14.18
CA ALA A 118 15.46 21.14 -13.11
C ALA A 118 14.23 20.29 -12.74
N LEU A 119 13.59 19.67 -13.73
CA LEU A 119 12.47 18.74 -13.51
C LEU A 119 12.90 17.52 -12.67
N VAL A 120 13.99 16.85 -13.06
CA VAL A 120 14.47 15.65 -12.36
C VAL A 120 14.86 15.98 -10.93
N TYR A 121 15.51 17.13 -10.71
CA TYR A 121 15.88 17.58 -9.37
C TYR A 121 14.65 17.88 -8.49
N SER A 122 13.66 18.61 -9.03
CA SER A 122 12.42 18.94 -8.30
C SER A 122 11.57 17.71 -7.99
N CYS A 123 11.40 16.82 -8.98
CA CYS A 123 10.68 15.55 -8.81
C CYS A 123 11.39 14.61 -7.82
N GLY A 124 12.72 14.52 -7.90
CA GLY A 124 13.53 13.74 -6.97
C GLY A 124 13.39 14.24 -5.52
N ARG A 125 13.46 15.56 -5.30
CA ARG A 125 13.20 16.15 -3.97
C ARG A 125 11.79 15.85 -3.49
N MET A 126 10.77 16.06 -4.34
CA MET A 126 9.38 15.79 -3.97
C MET A 126 9.16 14.31 -3.59
N LEU A 127 9.76 13.37 -4.33
CA LEU A 127 9.71 11.95 -4.02
C LEU A 127 10.43 11.63 -2.70
N LEU A 128 11.59 12.24 -2.43
CA LEU A 128 12.31 12.07 -1.17
C LEU A 128 11.51 12.59 0.04
N TYR A 129 10.91 13.78 -0.06
CA TYR A 129 10.05 14.28 1.02
C TYR A 129 8.79 13.42 1.18
N ALA A 130 8.20 12.96 0.07
CA ALA A 130 7.06 12.05 0.13
C ALA A 130 7.42 10.70 0.76
N THR A 131 8.59 10.11 0.48
CA THR A 131 9.02 8.85 1.11
C THR A 131 9.25 9.04 2.61
N MET A 132 9.90 10.13 3.02
CA MET A 132 10.05 10.47 4.44
C MET A 132 8.69 10.61 5.14
N GLY A 133 7.74 11.31 4.51
CA GLY A 133 6.39 11.50 5.07
C GLY A 133 5.62 10.20 5.15
N TRP A 134 5.79 9.33 4.16
CA TRP A 134 5.24 7.99 4.18
C TRP A 134 5.83 7.18 5.35
N PHE A 135 7.15 7.23 5.61
CA PHE A 135 7.74 6.51 6.76
C PHE A 135 7.18 6.96 8.11
N ILE A 136 6.95 8.27 8.30
CA ILE A 136 6.36 8.81 9.54
C ILE A 136 4.99 8.18 9.82
N VAL A 137 4.20 7.91 8.78
CA VAL A 137 2.86 7.30 8.90
C VAL A 137 2.92 5.77 8.91
N ALA A 138 3.77 5.18 8.06
CA ALA A 138 3.82 3.74 7.82
C ALA A 138 4.46 2.97 8.97
N VAL A 139 5.49 3.52 9.63
CA VAL A 139 6.13 2.86 10.78
C VAL A 139 5.14 2.65 11.94
N PRO A 140 4.43 3.68 12.46
CA PRO A 140 3.45 3.45 13.52
C PRO A 140 2.29 2.56 13.04
N ALA A 141 1.83 2.72 11.80
CA ALA A 141 0.76 1.88 11.25
C ALA A 141 1.15 0.40 11.18
N THR A 142 2.38 0.08 10.76
CA THR A 142 2.87 -1.31 10.71
C THR A 142 3.03 -1.92 12.10
N VAL A 143 3.45 -1.14 13.09
CA VAL A 143 3.47 -1.59 14.50
C VAL A 143 2.07 -1.93 14.99
N VAL A 144 1.09 -1.05 14.77
CA VAL A 144 -0.31 -1.29 15.15
C VAL A 144 -0.88 -2.53 14.44
N LEU A 145 -0.61 -2.69 13.15
CA LEU A 145 -1.05 -3.87 12.39
C LEU A 145 -0.42 -5.16 12.90
N ASN A 146 0.85 -5.14 13.30
CA ASN A 146 1.51 -6.29 13.90
C ASN A 146 0.82 -6.72 15.22
N PHE A 147 0.49 -5.75 16.08
CA PHE A 147 -0.29 -6.03 17.29
C PHE A 147 -1.68 -6.57 16.96
N ALA A 148 -2.39 -5.95 16.02
CA ALA A 148 -3.70 -6.40 15.58
C ALA A 148 -3.66 -7.83 15.03
N GLN A 149 -2.64 -8.18 14.24
CA GLN A 149 -2.48 -9.53 13.71
C GLN A 149 -2.25 -10.56 14.81
N LYS A 150 -1.39 -10.27 15.79
CA LYS A 150 -1.20 -11.14 16.95
C LYS A 150 -2.50 -11.35 17.74
N CYS A 151 -3.28 -10.29 17.93
CA CYS A 151 -4.57 -10.37 18.61
C CYS A 151 -5.56 -11.27 17.84
N VAL A 152 -5.65 -11.11 16.52
CA VAL A 152 -6.54 -11.91 15.67
C VAL A 152 -6.15 -13.39 15.69
N VAL A 153 -4.85 -13.69 15.61
CA VAL A 153 -4.35 -15.07 15.68
C VAL A 153 -4.67 -15.70 17.05
N HIS A 154 -4.42 -14.99 18.16
CA HIS A 154 -4.75 -15.48 19.49
C HIS A 154 -6.24 -15.72 19.69
N TYR A 155 -7.09 -14.80 19.21
CA TYR A 155 -8.54 -14.94 19.28
C TYR A 155 -9.04 -16.17 18.51
N ASN A 156 -8.48 -16.41 17.32
CA ASN A 156 -8.85 -17.56 16.49
C ASN A 156 -8.42 -18.90 17.12
N MET A 157 -7.27 -18.96 17.80
CA MET A 157 -6.86 -20.14 18.57
C MET A 157 -7.85 -20.42 19.71
N GLN A 158 -8.15 -19.41 20.54
CA GLN A 158 -9.06 -19.57 21.68
C GLN A 158 -10.48 -19.99 21.26
N LYS A 159 -10.97 -19.46 20.15
CA LYS A 159 -12.28 -19.87 19.58
C LYS A 159 -12.28 -21.32 19.11
N SER A 160 -11.16 -21.81 18.59
CA SER A 160 -11.04 -23.19 18.11
C SER A 160 -11.05 -24.18 19.26
N ASP A 161 -10.35 -23.89 20.36
CA ASP A 161 -10.33 -24.74 21.56
C ASP A 161 -11.72 -24.85 22.21
N CYS A 162 -12.50 -23.76 22.18
CA CYS A 162 -13.84 -23.74 22.78
C CYS A 162 -14.91 -24.48 21.97
N ASN A 163 -14.69 -24.70 20.66
CA ASN A 163 -15.62 -25.41 19.79
C ASN A 163 -15.36 -26.93 19.73
N VAL A 164 -14.29 -27.41 20.37
CA VAL A 164 -13.90 -28.83 20.41
C VAL A 164 -14.41 -29.52 21.70
N ASN A 165 -14.93 -28.75 22.66
CA ASN A 165 -15.65 -29.23 23.86
C ASN A 165 -17.15 -29.08 23.69
#